data_AF-Q9N4X2-F1
#
_entry.id   AF-Q9N4X2-F1
#
_cell.length_a   1.000
_cell.length_b   1.000
_cell.length_c   1.000
_cell.angle_alpha   90.00
_cell.angle_beta   90.00
_cell.angle_gamma   90.00
#
_symmetry.space_group_name_H-M   'P 1'
#
loop_
_entity.id
_entity.type
_entity.pdbx_description
1 polymer ?
#
loop_
_entity_poly.entity_id
_entity_poly.type
_entity_poly.pdbx_seq_one_letter_code
_entity_poly.pdbx_strand_id
1 'polypeptide(L)'
;MSLTPLPYECQKCVLQFFEANRRFKLVERCDSLKAADKAAPLHIYKLYMNPRVIRINRHRYTLGLLRHLPKDHVYYSPYINNVNLDGGAAYDMDQYGLKDPRCNEVLSPGDLKVESKEKINNMEDMTMEMLQFAMRDFIRPQGRMQVQQREDPESSSEDDEDEAEDLPAEGSDDEDDDPQEAQIRRILGDAYLPRARYSSSESEASESEDEPDIDPAVTDQLEAYTNPYSWREENEPAPYRFGIRFQRMNLDFRRDRETFHGIIEYLDYNKKMYDAMKYITEKLFGKRAHPIVIKTLELGDAGGVYRLPENFKVKVSNMRFGTEFGLLWDGLNSIFHESTLPFKSLHMPLEHDHPVIHATQRLVIGTEKMFGENFAWIPFLLKLPQKNVYMLHSPLFHHDYVQLIDNWIETPKSIGTCFTFGVKQYHATQSTLNLLGDHPMVVSKRMEGVDCTEFPHCFNIPLTYESELNVYGKKRTENLDPLEFMPHVSWCLVFEVMPIGSALPLED
;
A
#
# COMPACT_ATOMS: atom_id res chain seq x y z
N MET A 1 9.04 1.93 -51.36
CA MET A 1 9.55 3.13 -50.66
C MET A 1 10.76 2.70 -49.84
N SER A 2 11.92 3.33 -50.08
CA SER A 2 13.03 3.25 -49.12
C SER A 2 12.57 3.98 -47.85
N LEU A 3 12.32 3.23 -46.77
CA LEU A 3 12.00 3.83 -45.48
C LEU A 3 13.31 4.37 -44.90
N THR A 4 13.56 5.67 -45.11
CA THR A 4 14.67 6.34 -44.43
C THR A 4 14.41 6.35 -42.93
N PRO A 5 15.37 5.90 -42.09
CA PRO A 5 15.23 6.00 -40.64
C PRO A 5 15.03 7.44 -40.20
N LEU A 6 14.26 7.66 -39.14
CA LEU A 6 14.10 8.99 -38.53
C LEU A 6 15.49 9.53 -38.14
N PRO A 7 15.81 10.80 -38.45
CA PRO A 7 17.03 11.44 -37.96
C PRO A 7 17.11 11.44 -36.42
N TYR A 8 18.31 11.46 -35.86
CA TYR A 8 18.54 11.35 -34.41
C TYR A 8 17.75 12.37 -33.56
N GLU A 9 17.71 13.64 -33.97
CA GLU A 9 16.94 14.68 -33.26
C GLU A 9 15.43 14.39 -33.30
N CYS A 10 14.91 13.88 -34.43
CA CYS A 10 13.53 13.44 -34.54
C CYS A 10 13.25 12.23 -33.66
N GLN A 11 14.18 11.27 -33.56
CA GLN A 11 14.05 10.12 -32.66
C GLN A 11 13.91 10.59 -31.20
N LYS A 12 14.76 11.50 -30.73
CA LYS A 12 14.66 12.07 -29.37
C LYS A 12 13.31 12.75 -29.15
N CYS A 13 12.91 13.61 -30.10
CA CYS A 13 11.65 14.35 -30.05
C CYS A 13 10.44 13.43 -30.00
N VAL A 14 10.45 12.32 -30.74
CA VAL A 14 9.35 11.34 -30.72
C VAL A 14 9.36 10.54 -29.41
N LEU A 15 10.52 10.04 -28.98
CA LEU A 15 10.64 9.17 -27.81
C LEU A 15 10.22 9.84 -26.49
N GLN A 16 10.40 11.15 -26.33
CA GLN A 16 9.99 11.86 -25.11
C GLN A 16 8.47 11.87 -24.87
N PHE A 17 7.66 11.66 -25.92
CA PHE A 17 6.19 11.63 -25.84
C PHE A 17 5.60 10.21 -25.73
N PHE A 18 6.44 9.17 -25.76
CA PHE A 18 5.97 7.80 -25.57
C PHE A 18 5.65 7.52 -24.10
N GLU A 19 4.59 6.72 -23.87
CA GLU A 19 4.37 6.06 -22.58
C GLU A 19 5.59 5.17 -22.25
N ALA A 20 6.04 5.22 -20.99
CA ALA A 20 7.31 4.63 -20.55
C ALA A 20 7.48 3.15 -20.93
N ASN A 21 6.49 2.30 -20.67
CA ASN A 21 6.59 0.87 -20.95
C ASN A 21 6.57 0.56 -22.45
N ARG A 22 5.75 1.28 -23.22
CA ARG A 22 5.78 1.20 -24.70
C ARG A 22 7.14 1.60 -25.25
N ARG A 23 7.74 2.66 -24.70
CA ARG A 23 9.10 3.12 -25.04
C ARG A 23 10.14 2.04 -24.74
N PHE A 24 10.11 1.42 -23.56
CA PHE A 24 11.05 0.36 -23.21
C PHE A 24 10.94 -0.84 -24.15
N LYS A 25 9.71 -1.28 -24.46
CA LYS A 25 9.46 -2.38 -25.40
C LYS A 25 9.95 -2.07 -26.82
N LEU A 26 9.82 -0.82 -27.27
CA LEU A 26 10.31 -0.38 -28.58
C LEU A 26 11.85 -0.40 -28.62
N VAL A 27 12.51 0.21 -27.64
CA VAL A 27 13.98 0.31 -27.57
C VAL A 27 14.62 -1.08 -27.40
N GLU A 28 13.97 -1.98 -26.68
CA GLU A 28 14.38 -3.38 -26.55
C GLU A 28 14.42 -4.14 -27.88
N ARG A 29 13.60 -3.74 -28.87
CA ARG A 29 13.55 -4.34 -30.21
C ARG A 29 14.39 -3.60 -31.25
N CYS A 30 14.86 -2.39 -30.93
CA CYS A 30 15.50 -1.49 -31.89
C CYS A 30 16.76 -0.87 -31.28
N ASP A 31 17.89 -1.57 -31.41
CA ASP A 31 19.19 -1.15 -30.85
C ASP A 31 19.63 0.25 -31.29
N SER A 32 19.29 0.65 -32.52
CA SER A 32 19.61 1.98 -33.06
C SER A 32 18.97 3.13 -32.26
N LEU A 33 17.91 2.85 -31.49
CA LEU A 33 17.22 3.87 -30.67
C LEU A 33 17.80 4.01 -29.26
N LYS A 34 18.71 3.11 -28.82
CA LYS A 34 19.24 3.11 -27.44
C LYS A 34 19.88 4.45 -27.06
N ALA A 35 20.69 5.03 -27.95
CA ALA A 35 21.33 6.32 -27.68
C ALA A 35 20.31 7.46 -27.56
N ALA A 36 19.34 7.52 -28.48
CA ALA A 36 18.28 8.53 -28.45
C ALA A 36 17.35 8.36 -27.24
N ASP A 37 17.07 7.12 -26.82
CA ASP A 37 16.31 6.85 -25.59
C ASP A 37 17.00 7.39 -24.35
N LYS A 38 18.31 7.19 -24.22
CA LYS A 38 19.02 7.68 -23.04
C LYS A 38 19.19 9.20 -23.04
N ALA A 39 19.25 9.81 -24.22
CA ALA A 39 19.32 11.26 -24.39
C ALA A 39 17.97 11.98 -24.25
N ALA A 40 16.84 11.33 -24.55
CA ALA A 40 15.52 11.96 -24.46
C ALA A 40 14.93 11.89 -23.03
N PRO A 41 14.25 12.95 -22.55
CA PRO A 41 13.56 12.94 -21.25
C PRO A 41 12.58 11.76 -21.12
N LEU A 42 12.54 11.13 -19.94
CA LEU A 42 11.59 10.06 -19.64
C LEU A 42 10.51 10.58 -18.68
N HIS A 43 9.24 10.39 -19.06
CA HIS A 43 8.08 10.76 -18.26
C HIS A 43 7.38 9.50 -17.74
N ILE A 44 7.12 9.45 -16.43
CA ILE A 44 6.40 8.38 -15.76
C ILE A 44 5.22 9.01 -15.01
N TYR A 45 4.03 8.42 -15.16
CA TYR A 45 2.84 8.87 -14.44
C TYR A 45 2.89 8.43 -12.97
N LYS A 46 3.07 7.13 -12.73
CA LYS A 46 3.19 6.58 -11.37
C LYS A 46 4.37 5.61 -11.31
N LEU A 47 5.31 5.84 -10.40
CA LEU A 47 6.39 4.90 -10.10
C LEU A 47 6.18 4.41 -8.67
N TYR A 48 5.97 3.11 -8.51
CA TYR A 48 6.04 2.46 -7.20
C TYR A 48 7.32 1.63 -7.13
N MET A 49 8.03 1.73 -6.02
CA MET A 49 9.21 0.90 -5.77
C MET A 49 9.18 0.37 -4.35
N ASN A 50 9.56 -0.88 -4.19
CA ASN A 50 10.12 -1.40 -2.95
C ASN A 50 11.34 -2.29 -3.33
N PRO A 51 12.09 -2.85 -2.37
CA PRO A 51 13.25 -3.68 -2.68
C PRO A 51 12.95 -4.92 -3.55
N ARG A 52 11.68 -5.36 -3.63
CA ARG A 52 11.25 -6.61 -4.28
C ARG A 52 10.51 -6.37 -5.61
N VAL A 53 9.90 -5.19 -5.79
CA VAL A 53 8.93 -4.91 -6.85
C VAL A 53 9.10 -3.49 -7.37
N ILE A 54 9.10 -3.34 -8.69
CA ILE A 54 8.97 -2.04 -9.36
C ILE A 54 7.66 -2.03 -10.14
N ARG A 55 6.88 -0.97 -10.03
CA ARG A 55 5.72 -0.74 -10.90
C ARG A 55 5.87 0.59 -11.61
N ILE A 56 5.82 0.55 -12.94
CA ILE A 56 5.88 1.72 -13.82
C ILE A 56 4.52 1.87 -14.46
N ASN A 57 3.80 2.91 -14.09
CA ASN A 57 2.41 3.14 -14.45
C ASN A 57 1.57 1.91 -14.07
N ARG A 58 1.14 1.15 -15.08
CA ARG A 58 0.32 -0.05 -14.92
C ARG A 58 1.09 -1.36 -15.15
N HIS A 59 2.42 -1.30 -15.25
CA HIS A 59 3.24 -2.51 -15.43
C HIS A 59 4.00 -2.85 -14.15
N ARG A 60 3.91 -4.10 -13.71
CA ARG A 60 4.62 -4.64 -12.54
C ARG A 60 5.79 -5.50 -12.99
N TYR A 61 6.96 -5.24 -12.40
CA TYR A 61 8.21 -5.97 -12.57
C TYR A 61 8.52 -6.68 -11.26
N THR A 62 8.56 -8.00 -11.28
CA THR A 62 8.87 -8.85 -10.11
C THR A 62 9.94 -9.86 -10.44
N LEU A 63 10.69 -10.22 -9.41
CA LEU A 63 11.61 -11.35 -9.41
C LEU A 63 11.18 -12.31 -8.30
N GLY A 64 11.32 -13.61 -8.54
CA GLY A 64 11.15 -14.62 -7.51
C GLY A 64 12.12 -15.78 -7.69
N LEU A 65 12.58 -16.33 -6.57
CA LEU A 65 13.45 -17.50 -6.51
C LEU A 65 12.59 -18.77 -6.53
N LEU A 66 12.84 -19.61 -7.53
CA LEU A 66 12.20 -20.90 -7.69
C LEU A 66 13.03 -22.00 -7.03
N ARG A 67 12.36 -22.95 -6.40
CA ARG A 67 12.96 -24.16 -5.80
C ARG A 67 12.45 -25.40 -6.53
N HIS A 68 13.27 -26.00 -7.40
CA HIS A 68 12.86 -27.17 -8.17
C HIS A 68 13.41 -28.47 -7.58
N LEU A 69 12.53 -29.46 -7.48
CA LEU A 69 12.84 -30.86 -7.19
C LEU A 69 12.06 -31.79 -8.14
N PRO A 70 12.61 -32.95 -8.52
CA PRO A 70 11.85 -34.02 -9.16
C PRO A 70 10.65 -34.44 -8.30
N LYS A 71 9.54 -34.84 -8.93
CA LYS A 71 8.30 -35.26 -8.22
C LYS A 71 8.47 -36.53 -7.39
N ASP A 72 9.44 -37.36 -7.76
CA ASP A 72 9.82 -38.61 -7.11
C ASP A 72 10.90 -38.42 -6.03
N HIS A 73 11.35 -37.19 -5.79
CA HIS A 73 12.32 -36.90 -4.75
C HIS A 73 11.68 -36.96 -3.35
N VAL A 74 12.40 -37.49 -2.36
CA VAL A 74 11.87 -37.65 -0.98
C VAL A 74 11.45 -36.33 -0.32
N TYR A 75 12.11 -35.23 -0.68
CA TYR A 75 11.80 -33.87 -0.22
C TYR A 75 10.91 -33.08 -1.20
N TYR A 76 10.24 -33.74 -2.15
CA TYR A 76 9.30 -33.06 -3.03
C TYR A 76 8.13 -32.50 -2.21
N SER A 77 7.86 -31.20 -2.38
CA SER A 77 6.80 -30.50 -1.66
C SER A 77 5.80 -29.88 -2.63
N PRO A 78 4.53 -30.34 -2.64
CA PRO A 78 3.43 -29.66 -3.31
C PRO A 78 3.29 -28.19 -2.92
N TYR A 79 3.49 -27.85 -1.65
CA TYR A 79 3.49 -26.47 -1.15
C TYR A 79 4.54 -25.62 -1.85
N ILE A 80 5.80 -26.06 -1.91
CA ILE A 80 6.87 -25.32 -2.60
C ILE A 80 6.56 -25.18 -4.10
N ASN A 81 5.98 -26.21 -4.72
CA ASN A 81 5.56 -26.13 -6.12
C ASN A 81 4.46 -25.07 -6.33
N ASN A 82 3.50 -24.96 -5.41
CA ASN A 82 2.49 -23.89 -5.44
C ASN A 82 3.13 -22.50 -5.27
N VAL A 83 4.08 -22.35 -4.34
CA VAL A 83 4.85 -21.10 -4.18
C VAL A 83 5.59 -20.73 -5.48
N ASN A 84 6.21 -21.70 -6.17
CA ASN A 84 6.86 -21.45 -7.46
C ASN A 84 5.87 -20.99 -8.54
N LEU A 85 4.66 -21.60 -8.59
CA LEU A 85 3.58 -21.20 -9.49
C LEU A 85 3.11 -19.76 -9.22
N ASP A 86 3.10 -19.35 -7.94
CA ASP A 86 2.71 -18.01 -7.50
C ASP A 86 3.80 -16.94 -7.69
N GLY A 87 5.03 -17.34 -8.02
CA GLY A 87 6.12 -16.39 -8.29
C GLY A 87 7.50 -16.86 -7.84
N GLY A 88 7.54 -17.77 -6.87
CA GLY A 88 8.74 -18.09 -6.11
C GLY A 88 8.90 -17.17 -4.89
N ALA A 89 9.95 -17.45 -4.10
CA ALA A 89 10.28 -16.64 -2.93
C ALA A 89 10.81 -15.26 -3.33
N ALA A 90 10.44 -14.21 -2.59
CA ALA A 90 10.79 -12.84 -2.94
C ALA A 90 12.19 -12.39 -2.43
N TYR A 91 13.09 -13.33 -2.17
CA TYR A 91 14.40 -13.13 -1.58
C TYR A 91 15.37 -14.25 -1.98
N ASP A 92 16.67 -13.96 -1.93
CA ASP A 92 17.69 -14.99 -2.14
C ASP A 92 17.74 -15.95 -0.96
N MET A 93 18.01 -17.22 -1.25
CA MET A 93 18.28 -18.23 -0.24
C MET A 93 19.78 -18.56 -0.16
N ASP A 94 20.19 -19.01 1.03
CA ASP A 94 21.48 -19.63 1.27
C ASP A 94 21.49 -21.08 0.74
N GLN A 95 22.60 -21.78 0.97
CA GLN A 95 22.78 -23.16 0.49
C GLN A 95 21.85 -24.18 1.17
N TYR A 96 21.22 -23.81 2.29
CA TYR A 96 20.30 -24.66 3.05
C TYR A 96 18.83 -24.35 2.72
N GLY A 97 18.55 -23.38 1.84
CA GLY A 97 17.18 -22.99 1.50
C GLY A 97 16.56 -22.00 2.50
N LEU A 98 17.35 -21.45 3.42
CA LEU A 98 16.93 -20.36 4.31
C LEU A 98 17.14 -19.01 3.64
N LYS A 99 16.41 -17.99 4.07
CA LYS A 99 16.59 -16.61 3.58
C LYS A 99 18.01 -16.12 3.85
N ASP A 100 18.69 -15.62 2.82
CA ASP A 100 20.05 -15.10 2.92
C ASP A 100 20.04 -13.68 3.52
N PRO A 101 20.53 -13.46 4.75
CA PRO A 101 20.48 -12.14 5.40
C PRO A 101 21.33 -11.10 4.67
N ARG A 102 22.35 -11.54 3.90
CA ARG A 102 23.28 -10.66 3.17
C ARG A 102 22.59 -9.88 2.06
N CYS A 103 21.37 -10.26 1.66
CA CYS A 103 20.54 -9.53 0.70
C CYS A 103 20.42 -8.04 1.01
N ASN A 104 20.47 -7.66 2.29
CA ASN A 104 20.35 -6.28 2.76
C ASN A 104 21.68 -5.65 3.20
N GLU A 105 22.79 -6.38 3.08
CA GLU A 105 24.13 -5.95 3.50
C GLU A 105 25.00 -5.58 2.32
N VAL A 106 24.90 -6.34 1.22
CA VAL A 106 25.64 -6.07 -0.02
C VAL A 106 25.07 -4.80 -0.66
N LEU A 107 25.87 -3.75 -0.76
CA LEU A 107 25.52 -2.48 -1.40
C LEU A 107 26.41 -2.22 -2.61
N SER A 108 25.80 -1.84 -3.72
CA SER A 108 26.47 -1.35 -4.92
C SER A 108 26.30 0.17 -5.07
N PRO A 109 27.18 0.88 -5.80
CA PRO A 109 27.02 2.32 -6.05
C PRO A 109 25.62 2.67 -6.57
N GLY A 110 25.01 3.71 -6.00
CA GLY A 110 23.63 4.14 -6.29
C GLY A 110 22.54 3.43 -5.48
N ASP A 111 22.84 2.32 -4.80
CA ASP A 111 21.86 1.66 -3.94
C ASP A 111 21.46 2.52 -2.76
N LEU A 112 20.19 2.42 -2.36
CA LEU A 112 19.62 3.11 -1.22
C LEU A 112 19.17 2.07 -0.18
N LYS A 113 19.85 2.05 0.98
CA LYS A 113 19.48 1.20 2.11
C LYS A 113 18.46 1.92 3.00
N VAL A 114 17.44 1.18 3.41
CA VAL A 114 16.33 1.66 4.23
C VAL A 114 16.14 0.69 5.39
N GLU A 115 16.08 1.22 6.60
CA GLU A 115 15.79 0.40 7.77
C GLU A 115 14.29 0.14 7.89
N SER A 116 13.92 -1.09 8.24
CA SER A 116 12.54 -1.44 8.60
C SER A 116 12.43 -1.49 10.11
N LYS A 117 11.47 -0.79 10.69
CA LYS A 117 11.05 -1.04 12.08
C LYS A 117 10.07 -2.20 12.21
N GLU A 118 9.41 -2.58 11.12
CA GLU A 118 8.55 -3.76 11.14
C GLU A 118 9.44 -4.98 11.42
N LYS A 119 9.29 -5.55 12.63
CA LYS A 119 9.61 -6.96 12.86
C LYS A 119 8.74 -7.70 11.88
N ILE A 120 9.30 -8.11 10.76
CA ILE A 120 8.57 -8.86 9.76
C ILE A 120 8.15 -10.16 10.46
N ASN A 121 6.88 -10.24 10.90
CA ASN A 121 6.26 -11.46 11.42
C ASN A 121 6.00 -12.47 10.29
N ASN A 122 6.86 -12.49 9.26
CA ASN A 122 6.75 -13.48 8.21
C ASN A 122 7.29 -14.79 8.77
N MET A 123 6.58 -15.88 8.48
CA MET A 123 6.99 -17.24 8.83
C MET A 123 8.41 -17.58 8.36
N GLU A 124 8.86 -16.93 7.29
CA GLU A 124 10.20 -17.04 6.69
C GLU A 124 11.31 -16.30 7.47
N ASP A 125 10.97 -15.40 8.38
CA ASP A 125 11.88 -14.67 9.28
C ASP A 125 11.88 -15.24 10.72
N MET A 126 11.07 -16.30 10.97
CA MET A 126 10.99 -16.95 12.28
C MET A 126 12.25 -17.76 12.60
N THR A 127 12.65 -17.78 13.88
CA THR A 127 13.66 -18.72 14.36
C THR A 127 13.06 -20.14 14.43
N MET A 128 13.90 -21.17 14.54
CA MET A 128 13.37 -22.53 14.78
C MET A 128 12.51 -22.62 16.02
N GLU A 129 12.89 -21.92 17.09
CA GLU A 129 12.10 -21.87 18.32
C GLU A 129 10.74 -21.21 18.08
N MET A 130 10.67 -20.13 17.28
CA MET A 130 9.41 -19.49 16.91
C MET A 130 8.56 -20.38 15.99
N LEU A 131 9.17 -21.10 15.06
CA LEU A 131 8.47 -22.08 14.22
C LEU A 131 7.92 -23.22 15.09
N GLN A 132 8.73 -23.81 15.96
CA GLN A 132 8.29 -24.84 16.91
C GLN A 132 7.19 -24.33 17.85
N PHE A 133 7.28 -23.09 18.31
CA PHE A 133 6.24 -22.45 19.12
C PHE A 133 4.94 -22.25 18.33
N ALA A 134 5.02 -21.67 17.13
CA ALA A 134 3.87 -21.47 16.24
C ALA A 134 3.23 -22.81 15.85
N MET A 135 4.04 -23.85 15.63
CA MET A 135 3.58 -25.22 15.39
C MET A 135 2.85 -25.80 16.60
N ARG A 136 3.36 -25.58 17.81
CA ARG A 136 2.71 -26.03 19.05
C ARG A 136 1.33 -25.39 19.26
N ASP A 137 1.16 -24.14 18.81
CA ASP A 137 -0.12 -23.44 18.86
C ASP A 137 -1.06 -23.83 17.70
N PHE A 138 -0.53 -24.10 16.50
CA PHE A 138 -1.33 -24.59 15.36
C PHE A 138 -1.86 -26.03 15.55
N ILE A 139 -1.12 -26.87 16.28
CA ILE A 139 -1.53 -28.24 16.60
C ILE A 139 -2.55 -28.28 17.74
N ARG A 140 -2.73 -27.21 18.53
CA ARG A 140 -3.86 -27.15 19.47
C ARG A 140 -5.15 -27.07 18.67
N PRO A 141 -6.07 -28.06 18.80
CA PRO A 141 -7.39 -27.94 18.21
C PRO A 141 -7.99 -26.62 18.68
N GLN A 142 -8.47 -25.79 17.75
CA GLN A 142 -9.29 -24.63 18.07
C GLN A 142 -10.60 -25.11 18.72
N GLY A 143 -10.52 -25.47 19.99
CA GLY A 143 -11.56 -26.21 20.68
C GLY A 143 -11.44 -26.11 22.20
N ARG A 144 -10.88 -25.00 22.73
CA ARG A 144 -11.00 -24.63 24.16
C ARG A 144 -10.91 -23.12 24.36
N MET A 145 -11.76 -22.33 23.70
CA MET A 145 -12.32 -21.17 24.40
C MET A 145 -13.60 -21.65 25.06
N GLN A 146 -13.46 -22.20 26.27
CA GLN A 146 -14.59 -22.36 27.16
C GLN A 146 -15.14 -20.96 27.39
N VAL A 147 -16.28 -20.66 26.76
CA VAL A 147 -17.17 -19.58 27.16
C VAL A 147 -17.50 -19.88 28.61
N GLN A 148 -16.81 -19.17 29.48
CA GLN A 148 -17.06 -19.19 30.91
C GLN A 148 -18.48 -18.69 31.07
N GLN A 149 -19.40 -19.64 31.29
CA GLN A 149 -20.81 -19.40 31.55
C GLN A 149 -20.88 -18.39 32.69
N ARG A 150 -21.10 -17.13 32.34
CA ARG A 150 -21.67 -16.16 33.25
C ARG A 150 -23.16 -16.35 33.11
N GLU A 151 -23.68 -17.09 34.08
CA GLU A 151 -25.09 -17.13 34.43
C GLU A 151 -25.61 -15.70 34.64
N ASP A 152 -26.90 -15.53 34.30
CA ASP A 152 -27.84 -14.49 34.75
C ASP A 152 -27.95 -13.15 33.97
N PRO A 153 -29.16 -12.54 33.93
CA PRO A 153 -30.37 -13.12 33.36
C PRO A 153 -31.14 -12.13 32.46
N GLU A 154 -32.08 -12.69 31.70
CA GLU A 154 -33.32 -12.09 31.18
C GLU A 154 -33.59 -10.61 31.53
N SER A 155 -33.60 -9.74 30.53
CA SER A 155 -34.63 -8.70 30.45
C SER A 155 -34.94 -8.35 29.00
N SER A 156 -36.23 -8.43 28.71
CA SER A 156 -36.96 -8.16 27.50
C SER A 156 -37.26 -6.67 27.35
N SER A 157 -37.15 -6.17 26.12
CA SER A 157 -37.97 -5.09 25.54
C SER A 157 -37.78 -5.25 24.03
N GLU A 158 -38.62 -6.00 23.33
CA GLU A 158 -39.95 -5.60 22.82
C GLU A 158 -39.88 -4.31 22.00
N ASP A 159 -40.08 -4.54 20.71
CA ASP A 159 -40.83 -3.75 19.72
C ASP A 159 -40.30 -2.37 19.34
N ASP A 160 -39.72 -2.31 18.14
CA ASP A 160 -40.10 -1.30 17.15
C ASP A 160 -40.01 -1.96 15.75
N GLU A 161 -41.19 -2.24 15.21
CA GLU A 161 -41.45 -2.59 13.82
C GLU A 161 -41.32 -1.32 12.98
N ASP A 162 -40.35 -1.26 12.05
CA ASP A 162 -40.40 -0.29 10.96
C ASP A 162 -39.96 -0.95 9.65
N GLU A 163 -40.86 -0.81 8.68
CA GLU A 163 -40.82 -1.33 7.32
C GLU A 163 -39.57 -0.86 6.57
N ALA A 164 -38.56 -1.72 6.43
CA ALA A 164 -37.48 -1.54 5.47
C ALA A 164 -37.78 -2.37 4.22
N GLU A 165 -38.09 -1.66 3.14
CA GLU A 165 -38.35 -2.20 1.81
C GLU A 165 -37.32 -3.25 1.38
N ASP A 166 -37.82 -4.39 0.90
CA ASP A 166 -37.10 -5.48 0.25
C ASP A 166 -36.16 -4.95 -0.85
N LEU A 167 -34.89 -4.73 -0.52
CA LEU A 167 -33.81 -4.78 -1.49
C LEU A 167 -33.27 -6.21 -1.52
N PRO A 168 -33.18 -6.85 -2.70
CA PRO A 168 -32.84 -8.25 -2.77
C PRO A 168 -31.46 -8.45 -2.17
N ALA A 169 -31.37 -9.39 -1.23
CA ALA A 169 -30.13 -9.99 -0.82
C ALA A 169 -29.42 -10.46 -2.09
N GLU A 170 -28.40 -9.73 -2.53
CA GLU A 170 -27.34 -10.33 -3.35
C GLU A 170 -26.74 -11.41 -2.45
N GLY A 171 -27.28 -12.62 -2.62
CA GLY A 171 -26.68 -13.82 -2.07
C GLY A 171 -25.21 -13.79 -2.42
N SER A 172 -24.38 -13.77 -1.39
CA SER A 172 -23.01 -14.24 -1.52
C SER A 172 -23.13 -15.74 -1.80
N ASP A 173 -23.38 -16.06 -3.06
CA ASP A 173 -23.11 -17.37 -3.60
C ASP A 173 -21.60 -17.55 -3.47
N ASP A 174 -21.17 -18.14 -2.36
CA ASP A 174 -19.86 -18.80 -2.18
C ASP A 174 -19.80 -20.04 -3.12
N GLU A 175 -20.18 -19.85 -4.39
CA GLU A 175 -20.08 -20.84 -5.45
C GLU A 175 -18.62 -20.92 -5.89
N ASP A 176 -17.95 -21.97 -5.41
CA ASP A 176 -16.82 -22.65 -6.05
C ASP A 176 -15.81 -21.74 -6.76
N ASP A 177 -14.88 -21.17 -5.99
CA ASP A 177 -13.66 -20.52 -6.49
C ASP A 177 -12.95 -21.43 -7.53
N ASP A 178 -13.09 -21.07 -8.81
CA ASP A 178 -12.39 -21.68 -9.95
C ASP A 178 -10.87 -21.72 -9.67
N PRO A 179 -10.20 -22.88 -9.77
CA PRO A 179 -8.75 -23.00 -9.63
C PRO A 179 -7.95 -22.03 -10.51
N GLN A 180 -8.44 -21.67 -11.70
CA GLN A 180 -7.80 -20.67 -12.56
C GLN A 180 -7.96 -19.25 -11.98
N GLU A 181 -9.12 -18.93 -11.41
CA GLU A 181 -9.38 -17.63 -10.78
C GLU A 181 -8.52 -17.42 -9.52
N ALA A 182 -8.38 -18.44 -8.67
CA ALA A 182 -7.47 -18.40 -7.53
C ALA A 182 -6.01 -18.20 -7.98
N GLN A 183 -5.60 -18.86 -9.07
CA GLN A 183 -4.27 -18.72 -9.65
C GLN A 183 -4.02 -17.29 -10.16
N ILE A 184 -5.01 -16.64 -10.78
CA ILE A 184 -4.90 -15.28 -11.31
C ILE A 184 -4.86 -14.24 -10.19
N ARG A 185 -5.71 -14.36 -9.16
CA ARG A 185 -5.67 -13.48 -7.97
C ARG A 185 -4.30 -13.55 -7.29
N ARG A 186 -3.71 -14.75 -7.18
CA ARG A 186 -2.37 -14.98 -6.61
C ARG A 186 -1.24 -14.41 -7.46
N ILE A 187 -1.24 -14.65 -8.78
CA ILE A 187 -0.25 -14.07 -9.72
C ILE A 187 -0.28 -12.52 -9.68
N LEU A 188 -1.45 -11.91 -9.48
CA LEU A 188 -1.63 -10.45 -9.51
C LEU A 188 -1.24 -9.70 -8.23
N GLY A 189 -0.78 -10.41 -7.19
CA GLY A 189 0.07 -9.81 -6.15
C GLY A 189 -0.57 -9.29 -4.89
N ASP A 190 -1.77 -9.74 -4.53
CA ASP A 190 -2.14 -9.75 -3.11
C ASP A 190 -1.44 -10.98 -2.52
N ALA A 191 -0.13 -10.86 -2.30
CA ALA A 191 0.70 -11.88 -1.67
C ALA A 191 0.38 -11.95 -0.17
N TYR A 192 -0.89 -12.20 0.17
CA TYR A 192 -1.17 -13.00 1.35
C TYR A 192 -0.76 -14.42 0.95
N LEU A 193 0.14 -15.00 1.73
CA LEU A 193 0.51 -16.40 1.66
C LEU A 193 -0.74 -17.26 1.41
N PRO A 194 -0.66 -18.37 0.65
CA PRO A 194 -1.80 -19.23 0.44
C PRO A 194 -2.42 -19.60 1.78
N ARG A 195 -3.57 -19.00 2.14
CA ARG A 195 -4.42 -19.56 3.19
C ARG A 195 -4.90 -20.88 2.60
N ALA A 196 -4.44 -22.00 3.17
CA ALA A 196 -5.05 -23.28 2.90
C ALA A 196 -6.57 -23.15 3.10
N ARG A 197 -7.36 -23.66 2.15
CA ARG A 197 -8.83 -23.68 2.27
C ARG A 197 -9.18 -24.56 3.47
N TYR A 198 -9.61 -23.95 4.57
CA TYR A 198 -10.28 -24.70 5.64
C TYR A 198 -11.76 -24.79 5.26
N SER A 199 -12.18 -25.97 4.82
CA SER A 199 -13.59 -26.34 4.90
C SER A 199 -13.88 -26.54 6.39
N SER A 200 -14.51 -25.57 7.04
CA SER A 200 -15.12 -25.76 8.34
C SER A 200 -16.36 -26.63 8.16
N SER A 201 -16.16 -27.94 7.94
CA SER A 201 -17.20 -28.90 8.28
C SER A 201 -17.14 -29.04 9.79
N GLU A 202 -18.15 -28.48 10.46
CA GLU A 202 -18.47 -28.75 11.86
C GLU A 202 -18.81 -30.25 11.99
N SER A 203 -17.79 -31.11 12.04
CA SER A 203 -18.00 -32.51 12.39
C SER A 203 -17.94 -32.61 13.91
N GLU A 204 -19.09 -32.96 14.49
CA GLU A 204 -19.31 -33.23 15.90
C GLU A 204 -18.15 -34.05 16.49
N ALA A 205 -17.50 -33.47 17.49
CA ALA A 205 -16.36 -34.07 18.17
C ALA A 205 -16.80 -35.34 18.91
N SER A 206 -16.53 -36.51 18.31
CA SER A 206 -16.50 -37.77 19.04
C SER A 206 -15.24 -37.81 19.90
N GLU A 207 -15.42 -37.97 21.21
CA GLU A 207 -14.35 -38.18 22.19
C GLU A 207 -13.62 -39.51 21.91
N SER A 208 -12.59 -39.47 21.08
CA SER A 208 -11.55 -40.51 21.02
C SER A 208 -10.20 -39.84 21.25
N GLU A 209 -9.40 -40.39 22.17
CA GLU A 209 -8.06 -39.91 22.56
C GLU A 209 -6.98 -40.10 21.46
N ASP A 210 -7.40 -40.40 20.23
CA ASP A 210 -6.50 -40.47 19.09
C ASP A 210 -6.12 -39.02 18.71
N GLU A 211 -4.82 -38.71 18.85
CA GLU A 211 -4.21 -37.47 18.40
C GLU A 211 -4.71 -37.18 16.97
N PRO A 212 -5.39 -36.05 16.70
CA PRO A 212 -6.06 -35.85 15.43
C PRO A 212 -5.04 -35.97 14.29
N ASP A 213 -5.32 -36.85 13.33
CA ASP A 213 -4.51 -37.00 12.12
C ASP A 213 -4.32 -35.61 11.48
N ILE A 214 -3.10 -35.06 11.55
CA ILE A 214 -2.77 -33.76 10.99
C ILE A 214 -2.91 -33.86 9.47
N ASP A 215 -3.64 -32.91 8.86
CA ASP A 215 -3.82 -32.84 7.41
C ASP A 215 -2.45 -32.94 6.68
N PRO A 216 -2.28 -33.87 5.73
CA PRO A 216 -1.04 -34.02 4.96
C PRO A 216 -0.54 -32.72 4.31
N ALA A 217 -1.43 -31.80 3.92
CA ALA A 217 -1.05 -30.50 3.37
C ALA A 217 -0.43 -29.57 4.41
N VAL A 218 -0.91 -29.63 5.66
CA VAL A 218 -0.30 -28.91 6.79
C VAL A 218 1.07 -29.51 7.09
N THR A 219 1.18 -30.84 7.11
CA THR A 219 2.47 -31.53 7.31
C THR A 219 3.50 -31.17 6.23
N ASP A 220 3.12 -31.18 4.93
CA ASP A 220 4.00 -30.76 3.82
C ASP A 220 4.45 -29.29 3.96
N GLN A 221 3.54 -28.39 4.32
CA GLN A 221 3.88 -26.99 4.55
C GLN A 221 4.88 -26.85 5.71
N LEU A 222 4.66 -27.57 6.81
CA LEU A 222 5.54 -27.56 7.97
C LEU A 222 6.94 -28.08 7.61
N GLU A 223 7.03 -29.22 6.93
CA GLU A 223 8.29 -29.80 6.45
C GLU A 223 9.04 -28.83 5.52
N ALA A 224 8.32 -28.15 4.62
CA ALA A 224 8.91 -27.14 3.73
C ALA A 224 9.56 -25.97 4.50
N TYR A 225 9.08 -25.65 5.70
CA TYR A 225 9.69 -24.63 6.58
C TYR A 225 10.76 -25.19 7.50
N THR A 226 10.64 -26.41 8.01
CA THR A 226 11.59 -26.98 9.00
C THR A 226 12.80 -27.64 8.36
N ASN A 227 12.65 -28.31 7.20
CA ASN A 227 13.74 -29.02 6.52
C ASN A 227 14.99 -28.17 6.29
N PRO A 228 14.89 -26.89 5.86
CA PRO A 228 16.05 -25.99 5.74
C PRO A 228 16.91 -25.86 7.00
N TYR A 229 16.31 -25.95 8.19
CA TYR A 229 17.04 -25.85 9.45
C TYR A 229 17.72 -27.17 9.82
N SER A 230 17.06 -28.31 9.59
CA SER A 230 17.66 -29.63 9.76
C SER A 230 18.89 -29.79 8.84
N TRP A 231 18.76 -29.41 7.57
CA TRP A 231 19.88 -29.41 6.62
C TRP A 231 21.03 -28.52 7.08
N ARG A 232 20.74 -27.35 7.65
CA ARG A 232 21.78 -26.47 8.21
C ARG A 232 22.47 -27.08 9.42
N GLU A 233 21.74 -27.73 10.33
CA GLU A 233 22.30 -28.40 11.51
C GLU A 233 23.20 -29.59 11.13
N GLU A 234 22.78 -30.34 10.12
CA GLU A 234 23.54 -31.46 9.55
C GLU A 234 24.67 -30.98 8.61
N ASN A 235 24.68 -29.68 8.27
CA ASN A 235 25.58 -29.06 7.29
C ASN A 235 25.49 -29.68 5.88
N GLU A 236 24.30 -30.14 5.50
CA GLU A 236 23.97 -30.66 4.19
C GLU A 236 23.31 -29.57 3.33
N PRO A 237 23.74 -29.31 2.09
CA PRO A 237 23.06 -28.35 1.24
C PRO A 237 21.64 -28.82 0.89
N ALA A 238 20.71 -27.88 0.78
CA ALA A 238 19.36 -28.17 0.33
C ALA A 238 19.40 -28.82 -1.07
N PRO A 239 18.57 -29.84 -1.31
CA PRO A 239 18.57 -30.58 -2.58
C PRO A 239 17.92 -29.78 -3.74
N TYR A 240 17.53 -28.52 -3.51
CA TYR A 240 16.86 -27.70 -4.52
C TYR A 240 17.80 -27.32 -5.67
N ARG A 241 17.30 -27.45 -6.90
CA ARG A 241 17.82 -26.65 -8.02
C ARG A 241 17.12 -25.29 -8.03
N PHE A 242 17.89 -24.24 -7.81
CA PHE A 242 17.36 -22.88 -7.83
C PHE A 242 17.25 -22.32 -9.27
N GLY A 243 16.24 -21.47 -9.48
CA GLY A 243 16.07 -20.65 -10.69
C GLY A 243 15.49 -19.28 -10.34
N ILE A 244 15.62 -18.29 -11.23
CA ILE A 244 14.96 -16.99 -11.06
C ILE A 244 13.81 -16.89 -12.07
N ARG A 245 12.63 -16.53 -11.57
CA ARG A 245 11.50 -16.10 -12.39
C ARG A 245 11.48 -14.59 -12.48
N PHE A 246 11.61 -14.05 -13.68
CA PHE A 246 11.30 -12.66 -13.97
C PHE A 246 9.89 -12.55 -14.53
N GLN A 247 9.10 -11.60 -14.03
CA GLN A 247 7.76 -11.33 -14.55
C GLN A 247 7.59 -9.84 -14.83
N ARG A 248 7.05 -9.54 -16.02
CA ARG A 248 6.57 -8.20 -16.41
C ARG A 248 5.10 -8.30 -16.78
N MET A 249 4.22 -7.83 -15.92
CA MET A 249 2.76 -7.94 -16.09
C MET A 249 2.11 -6.59 -16.29
N ASN A 250 1.10 -6.51 -17.16
CA ASN A 250 0.22 -5.34 -17.24
C ASN A 250 -1.02 -5.54 -16.35
N LEU A 251 -1.23 -4.61 -15.42
CA LEU A 251 -2.30 -4.65 -14.42
C LEU A 251 -3.67 -4.20 -14.97
N ASP A 252 -3.76 -3.66 -16.19
CA ASP A 252 -5.05 -3.34 -16.81
C ASP A 252 -5.90 -4.59 -17.08
N PHE A 253 -5.25 -5.72 -17.28
CA PHE A 253 -5.91 -6.97 -17.64
C PHE A 253 -6.45 -7.76 -16.45
N ARG A 254 -6.55 -7.13 -15.26
CA ARG A 254 -7.31 -7.70 -14.13
C ARG A 254 -8.76 -8.07 -14.52
N ARG A 255 -9.33 -7.43 -15.55
CA ARG A 255 -10.72 -7.67 -15.99
C ARG A 255 -10.88 -8.83 -16.97
N ASP A 256 -9.83 -9.18 -17.72
CA ASP A 256 -9.86 -10.31 -18.64
C ASP A 256 -9.29 -11.52 -17.89
N ARG A 257 -10.18 -12.25 -17.22
CA ARG A 257 -9.85 -13.37 -16.32
C ARG A 257 -9.28 -14.59 -17.06
N GLU A 258 -9.17 -14.58 -18.38
CA GLU A 258 -8.71 -15.78 -19.12
C GLU A 258 -7.29 -15.63 -19.66
N THR A 259 -6.75 -14.41 -19.76
CA THR A 259 -5.53 -14.17 -20.53
C THR A 259 -4.43 -13.45 -19.73
N PHE A 260 -3.33 -14.19 -19.51
CA PHE A 260 -2.10 -13.61 -18.97
C PHE A 260 -1.50 -12.59 -19.95
N HIS A 261 -1.56 -11.31 -19.59
CA HIS A 261 -0.99 -10.21 -20.37
C HIS A 261 0.35 -9.76 -19.79
N GLY A 262 1.39 -10.57 -20.02
CA GLY A 262 2.72 -10.26 -19.53
C GLY A 262 3.82 -11.05 -20.23
N ILE A 263 5.03 -10.96 -19.69
CA ILE A 263 6.16 -11.82 -20.02
C ILE A 263 6.61 -12.51 -18.75
N ILE A 264 6.87 -13.81 -18.84
CA ILE A 264 7.54 -14.60 -17.82
C ILE A 264 8.81 -15.16 -18.46
N GLU A 265 9.94 -14.94 -17.80
CA GLU A 265 11.22 -15.52 -18.18
C GLU A 265 11.77 -16.33 -17.01
N TYR A 266 12.31 -17.51 -17.32
CA TYR A 266 12.98 -18.38 -16.36
C TYR A 266 14.47 -18.32 -16.63
N LEU A 267 15.25 -18.01 -15.61
CA LEU A 267 16.69 -17.79 -15.67
C LEU A 267 17.39 -18.77 -14.73
N ASP A 268 18.56 -19.24 -15.10
CA ASP A 268 19.41 -19.99 -14.18
C ASP A 268 19.85 -19.09 -13.01
N TYR A 269 19.85 -19.63 -11.80
CA TYR A 269 20.30 -18.92 -10.60
C TYR A 269 21.83 -18.94 -10.48
N ASN A 270 22.51 -18.23 -11.37
CA ASN A 270 23.97 -18.02 -11.33
C ASN A 270 24.38 -16.66 -10.74
N LYS A 271 23.39 -15.82 -10.44
CA LYS A 271 23.51 -14.52 -9.78
C LYS A 271 22.39 -14.38 -8.78
N LYS A 272 22.59 -13.52 -7.79
CA LYS A 272 21.58 -13.26 -6.77
C LYS A 272 20.44 -12.41 -7.35
N MET A 273 19.24 -12.51 -6.78
CA MET A 273 18.06 -11.74 -7.18
C MET A 273 18.33 -10.25 -7.07
N TYR A 274 19.10 -9.80 -6.09
CA TYR A 274 19.47 -8.39 -5.99
C TYR A 274 20.33 -7.90 -7.17
N ASP A 275 21.18 -8.77 -7.77
CA ASP A 275 21.94 -8.45 -8.99
C ASP A 275 21.00 -8.33 -10.20
N ALA A 276 20.03 -9.22 -10.29
CA ALA A 276 19.00 -9.18 -11.33
C ALA A 276 18.13 -7.92 -11.20
N MET A 277 17.76 -7.53 -9.98
CA MET A 277 17.00 -6.31 -9.72
C MET A 277 17.79 -5.06 -10.10
N LYS A 278 19.08 -5.01 -9.75
CA LYS A 278 20.01 -3.96 -10.18
C LYS A 278 20.13 -3.89 -11.70
N TYR A 279 20.21 -5.03 -12.38
CA TYR A 279 20.25 -5.07 -13.84
C TYR A 279 18.97 -4.49 -14.46
N ILE A 280 17.79 -4.82 -13.91
CA ILE A 280 16.51 -4.29 -14.37
C ILE A 280 16.47 -2.77 -14.23
N THR A 281 16.81 -2.23 -13.06
CA THR A 281 16.78 -0.78 -12.84
C THR A 281 17.80 -0.03 -13.67
N GLU A 282 19.00 -0.59 -13.87
CA GLU A 282 20.02 -0.03 -14.76
C GLU A 282 19.51 0.02 -16.21
N LYS A 283 18.84 -1.03 -16.67
CA LYS A 283 18.24 -1.08 -18.02
C LYS A 283 17.16 -0.02 -18.20
N LEU A 284 16.25 0.11 -17.23
CA LEU A 284 15.09 1.02 -17.28
C LEU A 284 15.48 2.49 -17.08
N PHE A 285 16.30 2.77 -16.07
CA PHE A 285 16.54 4.12 -15.55
C PHE A 285 17.99 4.60 -15.67
N GLY A 286 18.95 3.68 -15.81
CA GLY A 286 20.37 4.01 -15.85
C GLY A 286 20.78 4.82 -17.09
N LYS A 287 21.87 5.58 -16.94
CA LYS A 287 22.58 6.33 -17.99
C LYS A 287 21.72 7.34 -18.76
N ARG A 288 20.68 7.89 -18.14
CA ARG A 288 19.85 8.95 -18.75
C ARG A 288 20.54 10.31 -18.63
N ALA A 289 20.45 11.11 -19.70
CA ALA A 289 21.04 12.45 -19.75
C ALA A 289 20.24 13.50 -18.93
N HIS A 290 18.98 13.19 -18.60
CA HIS A 290 18.08 14.08 -17.88
C HIS A 290 17.49 13.36 -16.66
N PRO A 291 17.16 14.10 -15.59
CA PRO A 291 16.36 13.57 -14.50
C PRO A 291 15.02 13.00 -15.01
N ILE A 292 14.61 11.86 -14.48
CA ILE A 292 13.35 11.21 -14.87
C ILE A 292 12.20 12.01 -14.23
N VAL A 293 11.23 12.41 -15.04
CA VAL A 293 10.08 13.19 -14.59
C VAL A 293 8.99 12.23 -14.17
N ILE A 294 8.56 12.30 -12.91
CA ILE A 294 7.59 11.40 -12.30
C ILE A 294 6.45 12.25 -11.71
N LYS A 295 5.21 12.01 -12.15
CA LYS A 295 4.06 12.70 -11.54
C LYS A 295 3.83 12.21 -10.10
N THR A 296 3.85 10.90 -9.86
CA THR A 296 3.70 10.33 -8.52
C THR A 296 4.74 9.24 -8.25
N LEU A 297 5.58 9.46 -7.24
CA LEU A 297 6.52 8.48 -6.73
C LEU A 297 5.99 7.91 -5.41
N GLU A 298 5.92 6.59 -5.32
CA GLU A 298 5.49 5.84 -4.15
C GLU A 298 6.59 4.86 -3.73
N LEU A 299 6.99 4.93 -2.47
CA LEU A 299 7.91 3.97 -1.87
C LEU A 299 7.13 3.06 -0.95
N GLY A 300 7.29 1.75 -1.15
CA GLY A 300 6.68 0.75 -0.30
C GLY A 300 7.19 0.84 1.15
N ASP A 301 6.50 0.12 2.02
CA ASP A 301 6.80 0.04 3.45
C ASP A 301 7.94 -0.91 3.79
N ALA A 302 8.29 -1.82 2.88
CA ALA A 302 9.40 -2.74 3.08
C ALA A 302 10.74 -1.99 3.19
N GLY A 303 11.41 -2.15 4.34
CA GLY A 303 12.85 -1.85 4.44
C GLY A 303 13.69 -2.85 3.64
N GLY A 304 14.98 -2.57 3.54
CA GLY A 304 15.93 -3.29 2.71
C GLY A 304 16.64 -2.37 1.74
N VAL A 305 17.12 -2.92 0.62
CA VAL A 305 17.95 -2.17 -0.33
C VAL A 305 17.22 -1.94 -1.65
N TYR A 306 16.97 -0.67 -1.95
CA TYR A 306 16.48 -0.22 -3.24
C TYR A 306 17.64 -0.19 -4.23
N ARG A 307 17.64 -1.14 -5.17
CA ARG A 307 18.71 -1.33 -6.16
C ARG A 307 18.61 -0.29 -7.29
N LEU A 308 19.04 0.94 -7.06
CA LEU A 308 18.91 2.05 -8.03
C LEU A 308 20.20 2.27 -8.84
N PRO A 309 20.13 2.75 -10.09
CA PRO A 309 21.32 3.07 -10.88
C PRO A 309 22.22 4.10 -10.21
N GLU A 310 23.49 4.11 -10.59
CA GLU A 310 24.38 5.22 -10.22
C GLU A 310 23.89 6.53 -10.86
N ASN A 311 24.00 7.64 -10.12
CA ASN A 311 23.53 8.96 -10.54
C ASN A 311 22.03 9.01 -10.88
N PHE A 312 21.22 8.12 -10.30
CA PHE A 312 19.77 8.16 -10.44
C PHE A 312 19.20 9.48 -9.90
N LYS A 313 18.62 10.29 -10.80
CA LYS A 313 17.99 11.58 -10.49
C LYS A 313 16.56 11.65 -10.98
N VAL A 314 15.67 12.16 -10.15
CA VAL A 314 14.23 12.28 -10.46
C VAL A 314 13.68 13.67 -10.16
N LYS A 315 12.66 14.09 -10.92
CA LYS A 315 11.80 15.24 -10.65
C LYS A 315 10.42 14.72 -10.29
N VAL A 316 9.95 14.99 -9.08
CA VAL A 316 8.70 14.43 -8.55
C VAL A 316 7.70 15.52 -8.21
N SER A 317 6.44 15.38 -8.64
CA SER A 317 5.37 16.29 -8.20
C SER A 317 4.72 15.82 -6.89
N ASN A 318 4.34 14.55 -6.84
CA ASN A 318 3.66 13.95 -5.71
C ASN A 318 4.48 12.81 -5.11
N MET A 319 4.73 12.85 -3.80
CA MET A 319 5.51 11.86 -3.09
C MET A 319 4.63 11.08 -2.12
N ARG A 320 4.78 9.75 -2.06
CA ARG A 320 4.08 8.88 -1.11
C ARG A 320 5.06 7.95 -0.41
N PHE A 321 5.09 8.05 0.91
CA PHE A 321 5.84 7.15 1.78
C PHE A 321 4.91 6.02 2.26
N GLY A 322 5.37 4.78 2.18
CA GLY A 322 4.70 3.61 2.78
C GLY A 322 5.16 3.32 4.22
N THR A 323 6.32 3.86 4.62
CA THR A 323 6.88 3.77 5.97
C THR A 323 7.19 5.16 6.54
N GLU A 324 7.74 5.23 7.75
CA GLU A 324 8.11 6.49 8.41
C GLU A 324 9.02 7.36 7.55
N PHE A 325 8.70 8.66 7.47
CA PHE A 325 9.48 9.64 6.71
C PHE A 325 10.96 9.65 7.14
N GLY A 326 11.22 9.65 8.45
CA GLY A 326 12.56 9.74 9.02
C GLY A 326 13.48 8.56 8.65
N LEU A 327 12.94 7.36 8.42
CA LEU A 327 13.75 6.18 8.05
C LEU A 327 14.28 6.23 6.62
N LEU A 328 13.67 7.08 5.78
CA LEU A 328 13.87 7.09 4.34
C LEU A 328 14.53 8.39 3.86
N TRP A 329 14.22 9.52 4.50
CA TRP A 329 14.54 10.84 3.98
C TRP A 329 16.04 11.09 3.77
N ASP A 330 16.89 10.73 4.74
CA ASP A 330 18.32 11.02 4.69
C ASP A 330 19.02 10.42 3.46
N GLY A 331 18.64 9.19 3.09
CA GLY A 331 19.15 8.55 1.87
C GLY A 331 18.43 9.02 0.61
N LEU A 332 17.11 9.21 0.68
CA LEU A 332 16.30 9.61 -0.48
C LEU A 332 16.59 11.03 -0.96
N ASN A 333 16.90 11.97 -0.09
CA ASN A 333 17.11 13.36 -0.51
C ASN A 333 18.17 13.47 -1.63
N SER A 334 19.15 12.56 -1.63
CA SER A 334 20.20 12.50 -2.65
C SER A 334 19.71 12.17 -4.06
N ILE A 335 18.54 11.55 -4.26
CA ILE A 335 18.04 11.17 -5.60
C ILE A 335 17.20 12.27 -6.25
N PHE A 336 16.77 13.27 -5.49
CA PHE A 336 15.92 14.32 -6.02
C PHE A 336 16.76 15.39 -6.76
N HIS A 337 16.24 15.84 -7.89
CA HIS A 337 16.71 17.06 -8.54
C HIS A 337 16.26 18.27 -7.72
N GLU A 338 17.06 19.34 -7.67
CA GLU A 338 16.79 20.57 -6.90
C GLU A 338 15.37 21.14 -7.12
N SER A 339 14.89 21.10 -8.37
CA SER A 339 13.55 21.57 -8.74
C SER A 339 12.38 20.69 -8.26
N THR A 340 12.66 19.61 -7.53
CA THR A 340 11.63 18.72 -6.97
C THR A 340 11.03 19.28 -5.70
N LEU A 341 11.83 20.01 -4.93
CA LEU A 341 11.42 20.55 -3.64
C LEU A 341 10.99 22.02 -3.78
N PRO A 342 9.93 22.44 -3.08
CA PRO A 342 9.02 21.61 -2.27
C PRO A 342 8.12 20.73 -3.14
N PHE A 343 7.64 19.61 -2.59
CA PHE A 343 6.66 18.79 -3.28
C PHE A 343 5.35 19.55 -3.50
N LYS A 344 4.64 19.23 -4.58
CA LYS A 344 3.25 19.67 -4.76
C LYS A 344 2.34 18.95 -3.77
N SER A 345 2.60 17.67 -3.53
CA SER A 345 1.89 16.89 -2.52
C SER A 345 2.77 15.83 -1.90
N LEU A 346 2.59 15.62 -0.59
CA LEU A 346 3.28 14.61 0.20
C LEU A 346 2.25 13.76 0.95
N HIS A 347 2.27 12.45 0.74
CA HIS A 347 1.52 11.48 1.53
C HIS A 347 2.45 10.74 2.50
N MET A 348 2.11 10.77 3.78
CA MET A 348 2.87 10.12 4.85
C MET A 348 1.96 9.15 5.61
N PRO A 349 2.42 7.96 6.01
CA PRO A 349 1.60 7.00 6.75
C PRO A 349 1.53 7.30 8.25
N LEU A 350 2.37 8.23 8.71
CA LEU A 350 2.55 8.65 10.08
C LEU A 350 2.92 10.12 10.07
N GLU A 351 2.66 10.80 11.17
CA GLU A 351 3.12 12.17 11.35
C GLU A 351 4.64 12.25 11.53
N HIS A 352 5.20 13.38 11.13
CA HIS A 352 6.62 13.66 11.27
C HIS A 352 6.86 15.16 11.15
N ASP A 353 7.79 15.68 11.94
CA ASP A 353 8.17 17.09 11.91
C ASP A 353 9.48 17.25 11.15
N HIS A 354 9.44 17.91 9.98
CA HIS A 354 10.63 18.13 9.17
C HIS A 354 10.43 19.34 8.22
N PRO A 355 11.46 20.18 7.97
CA PRO A 355 11.32 21.38 7.12
C PRO A 355 10.75 21.13 5.72
N VAL A 356 11.04 19.98 5.12
CA VAL A 356 10.49 19.59 3.80
C VAL A 356 8.99 19.34 3.85
N ILE A 357 8.50 18.78 4.96
CA ILE A 357 7.07 18.57 5.17
C ILE A 357 6.39 19.93 5.25
N HIS A 358 6.93 20.83 6.09
CA HIS A 358 6.43 22.20 6.28
C HIS A 358 6.41 23.02 4.99
N ALA A 359 7.39 22.84 4.12
CA ALA A 359 7.46 23.53 2.84
C ALA A 359 6.51 22.96 1.77
N THR A 360 5.96 21.76 1.97
CA THR A 360 5.09 21.09 0.98
C THR A 360 3.73 21.76 0.88
N GLN A 361 3.20 21.90 -0.34
CA GLN A 361 1.96 22.64 -0.59
C GLN A 361 0.69 21.93 -0.07
N ARG A 362 0.62 20.60 -0.27
CA ARG A 362 -0.49 19.76 0.19
C ARG A 362 0.04 18.56 0.97
N LEU A 363 -0.40 18.41 2.21
CA LEU A 363 -0.04 17.29 3.06
C LEU A 363 -1.20 16.30 3.14
N VAL A 364 -0.90 15.01 2.95
CA VAL A 364 -1.84 13.90 3.13
C VAL A 364 -1.29 12.97 4.20
N ILE A 365 -2.08 12.67 5.23
CA ILE A 365 -1.71 11.83 6.36
C ILE A 365 -2.59 10.58 6.30
N GLY A 366 -1.97 9.44 6.02
CA GLY A 366 -2.55 8.14 6.30
C GLY A 366 -2.37 7.83 7.78
N THR A 367 -3.35 7.21 8.42
CA THR A 367 -3.29 6.77 9.83
C THR A 367 -3.61 5.27 9.96
N GLU A 368 -3.68 4.55 8.83
CA GLU A 368 -4.01 3.13 8.72
C GLU A 368 -3.15 2.22 9.62
N LYS A 369 -1.90 2.62 9.90
CA LYS A 369 -0.95 1.83 10.69
C LYS A 369 -0.94 2.18 12.19
N MET A 370 -1.79 3.12 12.65
CA MET A 370 -1.76 3.68 14.02
C MET A 370 -2.78 3.05 14.99
N PHE A 371 -3.41 1.91 14.67
CA PHE A 371 -4.39 1.29 15.56
C PHE A 371 -3.75 0.96 16.94
N GLY A 372 -4.13 1.73 17.97
CA GLY A 372 -3.76 1.47 19.38
C GLY A 372 -2.78 2.46 20.01
N GLU A 373 -2.23 3.45 19.29
CA GLU A 373 -1.33 4.45 19.86
C GLU A 373 -2.07 5.75 20.22
N ASN A 374 -1.96 6.18 21.48
CA ASN A 374 -2.47 7.48 21.94
C ASN A 374 -1.56 8.61 21.45
N PHE A 375 -1.83 9.10 20.24
CA PHE A 375 -1.10 10.21 19.66
C PHE A 375 -1.79 11.56 19.90
N ALA A 376 -1.04 12.60 20.27
CA ALA A 376 -1.54 13.95 20.49
C ALA A 376 -1.64 14.74 19.16
N TRP A 377 -2.65 14.41 18.35
CA TRP A 377 -2.84 14.96 17.00
C TRP A 377 -3.09 16.46 16.95
N ILE A 378 -3.84 17.01 17.91
CA ILE A 378 -4.21 18.43 17.92
C ILE A 378 -2.98 19.34 17.96
N PRO A 379 -2.01 19.17 18.89
CA PRO A 379 -0.75 19.92 18.85
C PRO A 379 0.01 19.84 17.53
N PHE A 380 0.02 18.69 16.87
CA PHE A 380 0.68 18.51 15.57
C PHE A 380 -0.04 19.30 14.48
N LEU A 381 -1.35 19.09 14.32
CA LEU A 381 -2.18 19.75 13.31
C LEU A 381 -2.14 21.28 13.42
N LEU A 382 -2.12 21.81 14.64
CA LEU A 382 -2.07 23.25 14.87
C LEU A 382 -0.74 23.89 14.43
N LYS A 383 0.37 23.16 14.54
CA LYS A 383 1.72 23.61 14.14
C LYS A 383 1.96 23.59 12.63
N LEU A 384 1.10 22.92 11.86
CA LEU A 384 1.25 22.81 10.42
C LEU A 384 1.10 24.19 9.73
N PRO A 385 2.09 24.62 8.93
CA PRO A 385 1.98 25.86 8.14
C PRO A 385 1.19 25.68 6.84
N GLN A 386 0.93 24.43 6.42
CA GLN A 386 0.30 24.13 5.14
C GLN A 386 -1.17 24.57 5.13
N LYS A 387 -1.59 25.13 4.00
CA LYS A 387 -3.00 25.49 3.80
C LYS A 387 -3.88 24.28 3.53
N ASN A 388 -3.36 23.22 2.92
CA ASN A 388 -4.15 22.06 2.51
C ASN A 388 -3.66 20.79 3.20
N VAL A 389 -4.47 20.28 4.13
CA VAL A 389 -4.17 19.07 4.91
C VAL A 389 -5.30 18.07 4.75
N TYR A 390 -4.96 16.82 4.45
CA TYR A 390 -5.92 15.73 4.30
C TYR A 390 -5.54 14.59 5.23
N MET A 391 -6.35 14.29 6.24
CA MET A 391 -6.24 13.05 7.00
C MET A 391 -7.17 12.02 6.38
N LEU A 392 -6.65 10.91 5.87
CA LEU A 392 -7.48 9.96 5.13
C LEU A 392 -8.39 9.13 6.03
N HIS A 393 -7.91 8.72 7.20
CA HIS A 393 -8.75 8.25 8.30
C HIS A 393 -8.46 9.14 9.50
N SER A 394 -9.48 9.80 10.02
CA SER A 394 -9.30 10.63 11.19
C SER A 394 -9.26 9.73 12.43
N PRO A 395 -8.14 9.74 13.19
CA PRO A 395 -8.05 9.06 14.48
C PRO A 395 -8.59 9.94 15.62
N LEU A 396 -9.16 11.10 15.28
CA LEU A 396 -9.63 12.10 16.21
C LEU A 396 -10.95 11.66 16.85
N PHE A 397 -11.08 11.91 18.15
CA PHE A 397 -12.34 11.79 18.85
C PHE A 397 -13.22 13.03 18.58
N HIS A 398 -14.52 12.91 18.85
CA HIS A 398 -15.46 14.03 18.67
C HIS A 398 -15.01 15.32 19.38
N HIS A 399 -14.43 15.21 20.58
CA HIS A 399 -13.94 16.35 21.36
C HIS A 399 -12.69 17.01 20.78
N ASP A 400 -11.88 16.30 19.99
CA ASP A 400 -10.71 16.85 19.33
C ASP A 400 -11.10 17.88 18.26
N TYR A 401 -12.22 17.65 17.56
CA TYR A 401 -12.75 18.61 16.59
C TYR A 401 -13.24 19.90 17.25
N VAL A 402 -13.85 19.80 18.43
CA VAL A 402 -14.24 20.98 19.23
C VAL A 402 -13.00 21.76 19.63
N GLN A 403 -11.96 21.08 20.14
CA GLN A 403 -10.68 21.73 20.45
C GLN A 403 -10.05 22.39 19.23
N LEU A 404 -10.16 21.80 18.04
CA LEU A 404 -9.66 22.40 16.80
C LEU A 404 -10.40 23.70 16.46
N ILE A 405 -11.73 23.74 16.64
CA ILE A 405 -12.54 24.95 16.50
C ILE A 405 -12.07 26.02 17.48
N ASP A 406 -11.99 25.70 18.77
CA ASP A 406 -11.56 26.64 19.83
C ASP A 406 -10.21 27.27 19.49
N ASN A 407 -9.23 26.43 19.11
CA ASN A 407 -7.90 26.91 18.74
C ASN A 407 -7.92 27.80 17.49
N TRP A 408 -8.79 27.55 16.51
CA TRP A 408 -8.92 28.38 15.31
C TRP A 408 -9.67 29.68 15.56
N ILE A 409 -10.54 29.74 16.59
CA ILE A 409 -11.14 30.99 17.08
C ILE A 409 -10.06 31.85 17.75
N GLU A 410 -9.26 31.26 18.64
CA GLU A 410 -8.19 31.96 19.36
C GLU A 410 -7.04 32.40 18.43
N THR A 411 -6.68 31.54 17.49
CA THR A 411 -5.59 31.76 16.52
C THR A 411 -6.06 31.54 15.08
N PRO A 412 -6.79 32.53 14.49
CA PRO A 412 -7.34 32.40 13.15
C PRO A 412 -6.30 32.03 12.11
N LYS A 413 -6.58 30.94 11.37
CA LYS A 413 -5.82 30.57 10.17
C LYS A 413 -6.14 31.55 9.02
N SER A 414 -5.22 31.64 8.06
CA SER A 414 -5.41 32.51 6.88
C SER A 414 -6.48 31.98 5.93
N ILE A 415 -7.12 32.88 5.15
CA ILE A 415 -8.08 32.50 4.10
C ILE A 415 -7.47 31.50 3.11
N GLY A 416 -8.27 30.50 2.73
CA GLY A 416 -7.90 29.37 1.88
C GLY A 416 -7.22 28.21 2.61
N THR A 417 -7.19 28.23 3.96
CA THR A 417 -6.77 27.07 4.75
C THR A 417 -7.91 26.06 4.81
N CYS A 418 -7.68 24.83 4.34
CA CYS A 418 -8.63 23.74 4.23
C CYS A 418 -8.04 22.44 4.81
N PHE A 419 -8.65 21.95 5.89
CA PHE A 419 -8.31 20.69 6.55
C PHE A 419 -9.45 19.71 6.33
N THR A 420 -9.17 18.57 5.71
CA THR A 420 -10.16 17.54 5.40
C THR A 420 -9.85 16.27 6.18
N PHE A 421 -10.83 15.76 6.90
CA PHE A 421 -10.73 14.58 7.75
C PHE A 421 -11.65 13.49 7.22
N GLY A 422 -11.09 12.37 6.78
CA GLY A 422 -11.86 11.22 6.32
C GLY A 422 -12.45 10.45 7.50
N VAL A 423 -13.73 10.15 7.42
CA VAL A 423 -14.49 9.44 8.44
C VAL A 423 -15.17 8.24 7.79
N LYS A 424 -15.03 7.07 8.42
CA LYS A 424 -15.49 5.79 7.84
C LYS A 424 -17.01 5.72 7.70
N GLN A 425 -17.73 6.07 8.76
CA GLN A 425 -19.18 5.86 8.88
C GLN A 425 -19.94 7.18 8.89
N TYR A 426 -21.13 7.16 8.28
CA TYR A 426 -22.06 8.29 8.27
C TYR A 426 -22.40 8.76 9.70
N HIS A 427 -22.80 7.82 10.57
CA HIS A 427 -23.18 8.14 11.95
C HIS A 427 -22.05 8.80 12.74
N ALA A 428 -20.79 8.41 12.52
CA ALA A 428 -19.66 9.05 13.18
C ALA A 428 -19.51 10.51 12.73
N THR A 429 -19.68 10.79 11.43
CA THR A 429 -19.69 12.17 10.90
C THR A 429 -20.87 12.97 11.46
N GLN A 430 -22.08 12.40 11.47
CA GLN A 430 -23.27 13.04 12.02
C GLN A 430 -23.11 13.36 13.51
N SER A 431 -22.64 12.42 14.32
CA SER A 431 -22.40 12.63 15.76
C SER A 431 -21.37 13.72 16.01
N THR A 432 -20.29 13.77 15.23
CA THR A 432 -19.32 14.87 15.31
C THR A 432 -19.99 16.21 14.97
N LEU A 433 -20.74 16.27 13.87
CA LEU A 433 -21.41 17.51 13.46
C LEU A 433 -22.42 17.98 14.52
N ASN A 434 -23.24 17.08 15.07
CA ASN A 434 -24.17 17.41 16.15
C ASN A 434 -23.44 18.04 17.35
N LEU A 435 -22.33 17.44 17.78
CA LEU A 435 -21.51 17.98 18.88
C LEU A 435 -20.92 19.36 18.55
N LEU A 436 -20.48 19.58 17.31
CA LEU A 436 -19.99 20.90 16.90
C LEU A 436 -21.13 21.93 16.83
N GLY A 437 -22.35 21.51 16.52
CA GLY A 437 -23.55 22.35 16.52
C GLY A 437 -23.88 22.94 17.89
N ASP A 438 -23.54 22.24 18.98
CA ASP A 438 -23.73 22.71 20.35
C ASP A 438 -22.70 23.79 20.77
N HIS A 439 -21.69 24.05 19.94
CA HIS A 439 -20.68 25.05 20.26
C HIS A 439 -21.28 26.48 20.23
N PRO A 440 -21.07 27.32 21.26
CA PRO A 440 -21.81 28.57 21.47
C PRO A 440 -21.62 29.64 20.38
N MET A 441 -20.53 29.56 19.61
CA MET A 441 -20.26 30.48 18.49
C MET A 441 -20.69 29.95 17.12
N VAL A 442 -21.18 28.71 17.04
CA VAL A 442 -21.57 28.10 15.78
C VAL A 442 -22.94 28.59 15.34
N VAL A 443 -23.04 28.96 14.06
CA VAL A 443 -24.32 29.27 13.40
C VAL A 443 -24.48 28.34 12.21
N SER A 444 -25.63 27.69 12.10
CA SER A 444 -25.96 26.86 10.93
C SER A 444 -26.24 27.74 9.71
N LYS A 445 -25.61 27.41 8.59
CA LYS A 445 -25.69 28.12 7.32
C LYS A 445 -25.69 27.13 6.16
N ARG A 446 -25.86 27.62 4.93
CA ARG A 446 -25.66 26.84 3.70
C ARG A 446 -24.45 27.36 2.93
N MET A 447 -23.82 26.49 2.14
CA MET A 447 -22.70 26.86 1.26
C MET A 447 -23.02 26.51 -0.18
N GLU A 448 -22.77 27.45 -1.10
CA GLU A 448 -22.86 27.18 -2.54
C GLU A 448 -21.71 26.26 -2.99
N GLY A 449 -22.01 25.26 -3.84
CA GLY A 449 -21.02 24.33 -4.39
C GLY A 449 -20.68 23.13 -3.48
N VAL A 450 -21.23 23.08 -2.27
CA VAL A 450 -21.20 21.89 -1.39
C VAL A 450 -22.56 21.21 -1.46
N ASP A 451 -22.79 20.47 -2.53
CA ASP A 451 -24.03 19.71 -2.72
C ASP A 451 -23.91 18.33 -2.04
N CYS A 452 -24.15 18.31 -0.72
CA CYS A 452 -24.24 17.06 0.05
C CYS A 452 -25.66 16.88 0.59
N THR A 453 -26.42 15.95 0.01
CA THR A 453 -27.80 15.68 0.42
C THR A 453 -27.94 15.24 1.88
N GLU A 454 -26.95 14.51 2.39
CA GLU A 454 -26.94 13.94 3.73
C GLU A 454 -26.42 14.93 4.79
N PHE A 455 -25.73 16.00 4.37
CA PHE A 455 -25.23 17.08 5.22
C PHE A 455 -25.46 18.44 4.53
N PRO A 456 -26.72 18.91 4.45
CA PRO A 456 -27.08 20.09 3.64
C PRO A 456 -26.62 21.42 4.24
N HIS A 457 -26.21 21.42 5.51
CA HIS A 457 -25.83 22.62 6.25
C HIS A 457 -24.34 22.60 6.59
N CYS A 458 -23.74 23.78 6.65
CA CYS A 458 -22.43 24.02 7.23
C CYS A 458 -22.57 24.73 8.58
N PHE A 459 -21.60 24.52 9.45
CA PHE A 459 -21.41 25.31 10.66
C PHE A 459 -20.45 26.45 10.37
N ASN A 460 -20.93 27.67 10.52
CA ASN A 460 -20.20 28.89 10.27
C ASN A 460 -19.80 29.54 11.60
N ILE A 461 -18.54 29.97 11.68
CA ILE A 461 -17.97 30.67 12.83
C ILE A 461 -17.18 31.88 12.31
N PRO A 462 -17.62 33.11 12.58
CA PRO A 462 -16.84 34.30 12.27
C PRO A 462 -15.50 34.27 13.03
N LEU A 463 -14.38 34.40 12.32
CA LEU A 463 -13.05 34.42 12.93
C LEU A 463 -12.49 35.84 13.07
N THR A 464 -12.66 36.65 12.02
CA THR A 464 -12.18 38.04 11.97
C THR A 464 -13.24 38.93 11.29
N TYR A 465 -12.88 40.15 10.89
CA TYR A 465 -13.72 41.01 10.06
C TYR A 465 -13.62 40.69 8.54
N GLU A 466 -12.72 39.79 8.14
CA GLU A 466 -12.54 39.37 6.74
C GLU A 466 -12.74 37.87 6.53
N SER A 467 -12.65 37.06 7.59
CA SER A 467 -12.65 35.60 7.50
C SER A 467 -13.67 34.91 8.42
N GLU A 468 -14.16 33.79 7.94
CA GLU A 468 -15.04 32.85 8.64
C GLU A 468 -14.51 31.42 8.48
N LEU A 469 -14.67 30.60 9.51
CA LEU A 469 -14.48 29.16 9.46
C LEU A 469 -15.82 28.52 9.11
N ASN A 470 -15.81 27.70 8.06
CA ASN A 470 -16.92 26.86 7.71
C ASN A 470 -16.54 25.38 7.92
N VAL A 471 -17.35 24.68 8.69
CA VAL A 471 -17.19 23.25 8.96
C VAL A 471 -18.38 22.50 8.37
N TYR A 472 -18.12 21.52 7.51
CA TYR A 472 -19.19 20.81 6.80
C TYR A 472 -18.84 19.35 6.53
N GLY A 473 -19.88 18.51 6.51
CA GLY A 473 -19.78 17.12 6.06
C GLY A 473 -19.95 17.03 4.55
N LYS A 474 -19.21 16.12 3.91
CA LYS A 474 -19.49 15.74 2.51
C LYS A 474 -19.26 14.25 2.29
N LYS A 475 -20.01 13.68 1.35
CA LYS A 475 -19.68 12.36 0.81
C LYS A 475 -18.34 12.44 0.10
N ARG A 476 -17.51 11.42 0.26
CA ARG A 476 -16.26 11.35 -0.49
C ARG A 476 -16.58 11.04 -1.95
N THR A 477 -16.32 11.99 -2.84
CA THR A 477 -16.49 11.79 -4.29
C THR A 477 -15.32 10.99 -4.89
N GLU A 478 -15.59 10.11 -5.86
CA GLU A 478 -14.57 9.32 -6.57
C GLU A 478 -13.54 10.18 -7.35
N ASN A 479 -13.88 11.43 -7.67
CA ASN A 479 -13.07 12.34 -8.48
C ASN A 479 -11.85 12.94 -7.76
N LEU A 480 -11.54 12.50 -6.53
CA LEU A 480 -10.37 12.98 -5.81
C LEU A 480 -9.06 12.47 -6.44
N ASP A 481 -7.96 13.17 -6.15
CA ASP A 481 -6.62 12.76 -6.58
C ASP A 481 -6.40 11.28 -6.19
N PRO A 482 -5.86 10.41 -7.06
CA PRO A 482 -5.46 9.04 -6.69
C PRO A 482 -4.61 8.93 -5.41
N LEU A 483 -4.00 10.02 -4.95
CA LEU A 483 -3.30 10.11 -3.65
C LEU A 483 -4.22 10.12 -2.42
N GLU A 484 -5.48 10.48 -2.59
CA GLU A 484 -6.52 10.55 -1.56
C GLU A 484 -7.44 9.31 -1.59
N PHE A 485 -7.25 8.42 -2.55
CA PHE A 485 -8.09 7.24 -2.72
C PHE A 485 -7.84 6.18 -1.63
N MET A 486 -8.88 5.84 -0.88
CA MET A 486 -8.89 4.72 0.09
C MET A 486 -10.25 4.00 0.08
N PRO A 487 -10.39 2.76 -0.35
CA PRO A 487 -11.70 2.15 -0.63
C PRO A 487 -12.72 2.17 0.53
N HIS A 488 -12.28 2.29 1.80
CA HIS A 488 -13.14 2.15 2.98
C HIS A 488 -13.59 3.46 3.67
N VAL A 489 -13.28 4.64 3.12
CA VAL A 489 -13.74 5.93 3.66
C VAL A 489 -14.88 6.46 2.81
N SER A 490 -16.04 6.68 3.40
CA SER A 490 -17.22 7.15 2.64
C SER A 490 -17.52 8.62 2.85
N TRP A 491 -17.02 9.21 3.94
CA TRP A 491 -17.40 10.55 4.38
C TRP A 491 -16.18 11.39 4.73
N CYS A 492 -16.33 12.71 4.64
CA CYS A 492 -15.32 13.68 5.03
C CYS A 492 -15.95 14.77 5.89
N LEU A 493 -15.23 15.20 6.93
CA LEU A 493 -15.47 16.44 7.65
C LEU A 493 -14.43 17.47 7.18
N VAL A 494 -14.90 18.63 6.72
CA VAL A 494 -14.05 19.66 6.13
C VAL A 494 -14.08 20.90 7.00
N PHE A 495 -12.91 21.45 7.29
CA PHE A 495 -12.70 22.72 7.98
C PHE A 495 -12.06 23.68 7.00
N GLU A 496 -12.75 24.76 6.64
CA GLU A 496 -12.29 25.66 5.60
C GLU A 496 -12.43 27.12 6.02
N VAL A 497 -11.31 27.86 6.00
CA VAL A 497 -11.32 29.31 6.24
C VAL A 497 -11.55 30.04 4.93
N MET A 498 -12.64 30.80 4.87
CA MET A 498 -13.07 31.53 3.69
C MET A 498 -13.31 33.02 4.00
N PRO A 499 -13.43 33.88 2.97
CA PRO A 499 -13.88 35.25 3.17
C PRO A 499 -15.26 35.30 3.81
N ILE A 500 -15.54 36.33 4.62
CA ILE A 500 -16.87 36.54 5.19
C ILE A 500 -17.95 36.58 4.09
N GLY A 501 -19.07 35.91 4.36
CA GLY A 501 -20.21 35.83 3.44
C GLY A 501 -20.10 34.71 2.41
N SER A 502 -19.09 33.84 2.53
CA SER A 502 -19.00 32.63 1.70
C SER A 502 -20.08 31.61 2.06
N ALA A 503 -20.45 31.54 3.34
CA ALA A 503 -21.63 30.81 3.80
C ALA A 503 -22.85 31.74 3.90
N LEU A 504 -23.95 31.34 3.27
CA LEU A 504 -25.21 32.06 3.21
C LEU A 504 -26.13 31.64 4.37
N PRO A 505 -26.99 32.54 4.86
CA PRO A 505 -28.06 32.16 5.79
C PRO A 505 -28.91 31.02 5.21
N LEU A 506 -29.45 30.17 6.09
CA LEU A 506 -30.54 29.27 5.71
C LEU A 506 -31.74 30.14 5.30
N GLU A 507 -32.32 29.89 4.13
CA GLU A 507 -33.59 30.52 3.76
C GLU A 507 -34.70 29.86 4.57
N ASP A 508 -35.63 30.67 5.11
CA ASP A 508 -36.82 30.21 5.82
C ASP A 508 -37.80 29.45 4.91
#